data_AF-A0A914YWD4-F1
#
_entry.id   AF-A0A914YWD4-F1
#
_cell.length_a   1.000
_cell.length_b   1.000
_cell.length_c   1.000
_cell.angle_alpha   90.00
_cell.angle_beta   90.00
_cell.angle_gamma   90.00
#
_symmetry.space_group_name_H-M   'P 1'
#
loop_
_entity.id
_entity.type
_entity.pdbx_description
1 polymer ?
#
loop_
_entity_poly.entity_id
_entity_poly.type
_entity_poly.pdbx_seq_one_letter_code
_entity_poly.pdbx_strand_id
1 'polypeptide(L)'
;MTVIAPIDDGKIQSTSKNQKGENFTKSIQSYFDKSRRGRTISKANILEENNDETLVDFKKRKPWYRKMFGSKRVRNIAKQLIEDWLFLALLGIIMALLSFGMDWTIEFLQAEHADLMRIIDEKMAGEGGKNFVQYLLWVFYAILLVTCSALFSFYVAPQAIGSGIPEMKTILRGVILKEYLTFRTLISKIVGLTLSLGSGLPIGKEGPFVHVASIVANLLSHLVNSFHGPYANESRSSEMLAAGCAVGVACTFSAPVGGVLFSIEVTSVYFAVR
;
A
#
# COMPACT_ATOMS: atom_id res chain seq x y z
N MET A 1 -74.40 -7.82 50.59
CA MET A 1 -74.27 -9.19 50.04
C MET A 1 -72.79 -9.48 49.98
N THR A 2 -72.33 -10.34 50.88
CA THR A 2 -70.99 -10.39 51.47
C THR A 2 -70.43 -11.78 51.29
N VAL A 3 -69.20 -11.95 50.80
CA VAL A 3 -68.18 -13.00 51.09
C VAL A 3 -66.91 -12.52 50.34
N ILE A 4 -65.80 -12.01 50.91
CA ILE A 4 -64.85 -12.40 51.99
C ILE A 4 -63.82 -13.49 51.57
N ALA A 5 -62.66 -13.04 51.05
CA ALA A 5 -61.28 -13.07 51.61
C ALA A 5 -60.75 -14.29 52.42
N PRO A 6 -59.43 -14.37 52.75
CA PRO A 6 -58.42 -15.23 52.14
C PRO A 6 -57.87 -16.33 53.09
N ILE A 7 -56.96 -17.17 52.58
CA ILE A 7 -56.40 -18.37 53.20
C ILE A 7 -55.00 -18.12 53.76
N ASP A 8 -54.77 -18.61 54.98
CA ASP A 8 -53.50 -18.63 55.72
C ASP A 8 -53.16 -20.06 56.20
N ASP A 9 -51.86 -20.30 56.32
CA ASP A 9 -51.12 -21.25 57.19
C ASP A 9 -51.39 -22.76 57.29
N GLY A 10 -50.28 -23.52 57.45
CA GLY A 10 -50.29 -24.76 58.25
C GLY A 10 -49.29 -25.84 57.85
N LYS A 11 -48.31 -26.12 58.72
CA LYS A 11 -47.08 -26.91 58.51
C LYS A 11 -47.07 -28.13 59.47
N ILE A 12 -46.32 -29.19 59.12
CA ILE A 12 -45.60 -30.19 59.97
C ILE A 12 -46.11 -31.66 60.01
N GLN A 13 -45.33 -32.57 59.39
CA GLN A 13 -44.74 -33.85 59.87
C GLN A 13 -44.19 -34.62 58.64
N SER A 14 -43.04 -35.28 58.55
CA SER A 14 -41.91 -35.59 59.44
C SER A 14 -40.82 -36.28 58.58
N THR A 15 -39.68 -35.68 58.24
CA THR A 15 -38.42 -35.50 59.02
C THR A 15 -37.53 -36.74 59.28
N SER A 16 -37.53 -37.78 58.44
CA SER A 16 -36.54 -38.88 58.58
C SER A 16 -35.68 -39.18 57.33
N LYS A 17 -36.21 -39.03 56.10
CA LYS A 17 -35.44 -39.39 54.88
C LYS A 17 -34.51 -38.28 54.36
N ASN A 18 -34.72 -37.01 54.72
CA ASN A 18 -33.97 -35.88 54.16
C ASN A 18 -32.57 -35.68 54.77
N GLN A 19 -32.39 -36.01 56.05
CA GLN A 19 -31.11 -35.75 56.75
C GLN A 19 -29.97 -36.68 56.29
N LYS A 20 -30.28 -37.93 55.91
CA LYS A 20 -29.28 -38.89 55.39
C LYS A 20 -28.79 -38.49 53.99
N GLY A 21 -29.68 -37.98 53.14
CA GLY A 21 -29.34 -37.49 51.80
C GLY A 21 -28.47 -36.23 51.83
N GLU A 22 -28.82 -35.26 52.68
CA GLU A 22 -28.04 -34.02 52.82
C GLU A 22 -26.64 -34.23 53.41
N ASN A 23 -26.49 -35.17 54.34
CA ASN A 23 -25.17 -35.49 54.90
C ASN A 23 -24.27 -36.23 53.90
N PHE A 24 -24.87 -37.08 53.05
CA PHE A 24 -24.14 -37.77 51.99
C PHE A 24 -23.72 -36.81 50.86
N THR A 25 -24.59 -35.88 50.45
CA THR A 25 -24.23 -34.85 49.46
C THR A 25 -23.19 -33.87 50.00
N LYS A 26 -23.26 -33.45 51.27
CA LYS A 26 -22.21 -32.63 51.91
C LYS A 26 -20.87 -33.36 51.96
N SER A 27 -20.86 -34.67 52.23
CA SER A 27 -19.65 -35.48 52.20
C SER A 27 -19.04 -35.53 50.80
N ILE A 28 -19.83 -35.84 49.76
CA ILE A 28 -19.36 -35.87 48.37
C ILE A 28 -18.85 -34.50 47.91
N GLN A 29 -19.56 -33.43 48.26
CA GLN A 29 -19.14 -32.06 47.94
C GLN A 29 -17.79 -31.72 48.60
N SER A 30 -17.59 -32.14 49.85
CA SER A 30 -16.33 -31.96 50.57
C SER A 30 -15.16 -32.74 49.95
N TYR A 31 -15.41 -33.97 49.45
CA TYR A 31 -14.42 -34.77 48.74
C TYR A 31 -14.06 -34.16 47.38
N PHE A 32 -15.05 -33.70 46.62
CA PHE A 32 -14.82 -33.01 45.35
C PHE A 32 -14.05 -31.69 45.54
N ASP A 33 -14.35 -30.93 46.59
CA ASP A 33 -13.68 -29.66 46.87
C ASP A 33 -12.24 -29.86 47.36
N LYS A 34 -11.99 -30.92 48.16
CA LYS A 34 -10.63 -31.33 48.56
C LYS A 34 -9.81 -31.81 47.35
N SER A 35 -10.44 -32.53 46.42
CA SER A 35 -9.80 -33.00 45.18
C SER A 35 -9.54 -31.87 44.17
N ARG A 36 -10.41 -30.85 44.13
CA ARG A 36 -10.17 -29.61 43.37
C ARG A 36 -9.00 -28.84 43.96
N ARG A 37 -9.00 -28.56 45.27
CA ARG A 37 -7.89 -27.86 45.94
C ARG A 37 -6.55 -28.58 45.76
N GLY A 38 -6.52 -29.90 45.85
CA GLY A 38 -5.30 -30.69 45.57
C GLY A 38 -4.79 -30.52 44.13
N ARG A 39 -5.69 -30.49 43.14
CA ARG A 39 -5.32 -30.22 41.73
C ARG A 39 -4.89 -28.78 41.50
N THR A 40 -5.49 -27.80 42.16
CA THR A 40 -5.11 -26.39 42.02
C THR A 40 -3.74 -26.12 42.65
N ILE A 41 -3.47 -26.70 43.82
CA ILE A 41 -2.16 -26.61 44.49
C ILE A 41 -1.10 -27.36 43.68
N SER A 42 -1.40 -28.56 43.18
CA SER A 42 -0.48 -29.30 42.31
C SER A 42 -0.20 -28.54 41.01
N LYS A 43 -1.22 -27.94 40.36
CA LYS A 43 -1.01 -27.08 39.20
C LYS A 43 -0.23 -25.80 39.52
N ALA A 44 -0.48 -25.17 40.67
CA ALA A 44 0.26 -23.98 41.09
C ALA A 44 1.74 -24.30 41.36
N ASN A 45 2.02 -25.40 42.06
CA ASN A 45 3.39 -25.86 42.30
C ASN A 45 4.10 -26.26 40.99
N ILE A 46 3.41 -26.94 40.07
CA ILE A 46 3.96 -27.26 38.74
C ILE A 46 4.21 -25.99 37.92
N LEU A 47 3.38 -24.95 38.05
CA LEU A 47 3.59 -23.67 37.36
C LEU A 47 4.71 -22.83 37.98
N GLU A 48 4.89 -22.85 39.31
CA GLU A 48 6.05 -22.22 39.97
C GLU A 48 7.35 -22.96 39.66
N GLU A 49 7.36 -24.29 39.71
CA GLU A 49 8.54 -25.11 39.39
C GLU A 49 8.94 -24.98 37.91
N ASN A 50 7.96 -24.95 36.99
CA ASN A 50 8.23 -24.65 35.57
C ASN A 50 8.65 -23.19 35.36
N ASN A 51 8.10 -22.22 36.10
CA ASN A 51 8.55 -20.82 35.98
C ASN A 51 9.98 -20.65 36.49
N ASP A 52 10.37 -21.31 37.57
CA ASP A 52 11.74 -21.21 38.08
C ASP A 52 12.74 -21.98 37.20
N GLU A 53 12.40 -23.16 36.69
CA GLU A 53 13.25 -23.86 35.70
C GLU A 53 13.35 -23.08 34.38
N THR A 54 12.24 -22.52 33.88
CA THR A 54 12.27 -21.71 32.64
C THR A 54 12.97 -20.38 32.83
N LEU A 55 12.81 -19.68 33.97
CA LEU A 55 13.52 -18.44 34.27
C LEU A 55 15.02 -18.67 34.50
N VAL A 56 15.41 -19.79 35.11
CA VAL A 56 16.82 -20.17 35.28
C VAL A 56 17.45 -20.57 33.93
N ASP A 57 16.72 -21.26 33.04
CA ASP A 57 17.20 -21.55 31.67
C ASP A 57 17.22 -20.30 30.77
N PHE A 58 16.24 -19.39 30.91
CA PHE A 58 16.22 -18.09 30.22
C PHE A 58 17.38 -17.18 30.66
N LYS A 59 17.79 -17.26 31.93
CA LYS A 59 18.88 -16.47 32.49
C LYS A 59 20.26 -17.07 32.16
N LYS A 60 20.36 -18.40 31.98
CA LYS A 60 21.61 -19.08 31.55
C LYS A 60 21.86 -19.07 30.04
N ARG A 61 20.84 -18.98 29.18
CA ARG A 61 20.99 -18.97 27.71
C ARG A 61 21.38 -17.61 27.08
N LYS A 62 22.21 -16.79 27.73
CA LYS A 62 22.63 -15.47 27.19
C LYS A 62 24.14 -15.23 27.04
N PRO A 63 24.86 -16.06 26.27
CA PRO A 63 26.01 -15.54 25.51
C PRO A 63 25.92 -15.76 23.99
N TRP A 64 24.97 -16.55 23.49
CA TRP A 64 24.89 -16.86 22.05
C TRP A 64 24.20 -15.79 21.21
N TYR A 65 23.17 -15.12 21.73
CA TYR A 65 22.51 -14.01 21.04
C TYR A 65 23.48 -12.82 20.83
N ARG A 66 24.30 -12.50 21.83
CA ARG A 66 25.34 -11.46 21.74
C ARG A 66 26.44 -11.79 20.71
N LYS A 67 26.66 -13.07 20.42
CA LYS A 67 27.63 -13.55 19.41
C LYS A 67 27.01 -13.64 18.00
N MET A 68 25.69 -13.82 17.89
CA MET A 68 24.94 -13.77 16.61
C MET A 68 24.73 -12.32 16.12
N PHE A 69 24.70 -11.35 17.03
CA PHE A 69 24.87 -9.91 16.74
C PHE A 69 26.36 -9.53 16.58
N GLY A 70 27.17 -10.48 16.08
CA GLY A 70 28.57 -10.27 15.72
C GLY A 70 28.68 -9.21 14.62
N SER A 71 28.86 -7.95 15.06
CA SER A 71 29.26 -6.69 14.44
C SER A 71 29.29 -6.58 12.90
N LYS A 72 29.75 -7.57 12.13
CA LYS A 72 29.78 -7.53 10.66
C LYS A 72 28.42 -7.80 10.02
N ARG A 73 27.65 -8.80 10.48
CA ARG A 73 26.34 -9.13 9.88
C ARG A 73 25.29 -8.04 10.15
N VAL A 74 25.26 -7.53 11.38
CA VAL A 74 24.38 -6.44 11.80
C VAL A 74 24.77 -5.13 11.09
N ARG A 75 26.08 -4.83 10.95
CA ARG A 75 26.52 -3.68 10.15
C ARG A 75 26.14 -3.83 8.67
N ASN A 76 26.22 -5.03 8.10
CA ASN A 76 25.84 -5.25 6.71
C ASN A 76 24.32 -5.09 6.50
N ILE A 77 23.50 -5.61 7.42
CA ILE A 77 22.04 -5.42 7.38
C ILE A 77 21.68 -3.93 7.58
N ALA A 78 22.33 -3.25 8.55
CA ALA A 78 22.09 -1.83 8.79
C ALA A 78 22.49 -0.96 7.58
N LYS A 79 23.59 -1.31 6.89
CA LYS A 79 24.00 -0.65 5.64
C LYS A 79 22.98 -0.88 4.53
N GLN A 80 22.51 -2.12 4.34
CA GLN A 80 21.48 -2.44 3.35
C GLN A 80 20.17 -1.68 3.61
N LEU A 81 19.73 -1.63 4.87
CA LEU A 81 18.55 -0.85 5.24
C LEU A 81 18.75 0.64 4.92
N ILE A 82 19.88 1.23 5.31
CA ILE A 82 20.16 2.63 5.00
C ILE A 82 20.17 2.88 3.49
N GLU A 83 20.73 1.97 2.69
CA GLU A 83 20.72 2.06 1.23
C GLU A 83 19.30 2.01 0.66
N ASP A 84 18.43 1.14 1.16
CA ASP A 84 17.03 1.04 0.73
C ASP A 84 16.24 2.31 1.10
N TRP A 85 16.40 2.84 2.32
CA TRP A 85 15.73 4.07 2.74
C TRP A 85 16.17 5.29 1.93
N LEU A 86 17.47 5.39 1.63
CA LEU A 86 18.01 6.43 0.75
C LEU A 86 17.48 6.29 -0.68
N PHE A 87 17.37 5.07 -1.19
CA PHE A 87 16.76 4.80 -2.49
C PHE A 87 15.30 5.25 -2.55
N LEU A 88 14.48 4.92 -1.53
CA LEU A 88 13.08 5.35 -1.47
C LEU A 88 12.96 6.87 -1.39
N ALA A 89 13.81 7.53 -0.59
CA ALA A 89 13.80 8.99 -0.49
C ALA A 89 14.16 9.66 -1.83
N LEU A 90 15.19 9.15 -2.52
CA LEU A 90 15.60 9.66 -3.83
C LEU A 90 14.50 9.45 -4.88
N LEU A 91 13.88 8.27 -4.90
CA LEU A 91 12.76 7.95 -5.78
C LEU A 91 11.59 8.93 -5.57
N GLY A 92 11.23 9.20 -4.31
CA GLY A 92 10.17 10.17 -3.98
C GLY A 92 10.48 11.58 -4.46
N ILE A 93 11.71 12.07 -4.25
CA ILE A 93 12.13 13.41 -4.70
C ILE A 93 12.06 13.52 -6.22
N ILE A 94 12.59 12.52 -6.94
CA ILE A 94 12.57 12.51 -8.41
C ILE A 94 11.12 12.50 -8.92
N MET A 95 10.25 11.67 -8.33
CA MET A 95 8.85 11.60 -8.75
C MET A 95 8.07 12.89 -8.45
N ALA A 96 8.36 13.56 -7.33
CA ALA A 96 7.76 14.86 -7.02
C ALA A 96 8.16 15.92 -8.04
N LEU A 97 9.45 16.00 -8.41
CA LEU A 97 9.93 16.93 -9.44
C LEU A 97 9.33 16.62 -10.81
N LEU A 98 9.22 15.34 -11.17
CA LEU A 98 8.57 14.92 -12.41
C LEU A 98 7.08 15.27 -12.44
N SER A 99 6.34 15.07 -11.35
CA SER A 99 4.92 15.47 -11.27
C SER A 99 4.79 16.98 -11.41
N PHE A 100 5.58 17.75 -10.65
CA PHE A 100 5.54 19.21 -10.70
C PHE A 100 5.85 19.74 -12.11
N GLY A 101 6.88 19.21 -12.77
CA GLY A 101 7.22 19.62 -14.14
C GLY A 101 6.13 19.26 -15.15
N MET A 102 5.50 18.11 -15.01
CA MET A 102 4.38 17.69 -15.86
C MET A 102 3.16 18.62 -15.66
N ASP A 103 2.77 18.85 -14.41
CA ASP A 103 1.62 19.69 -14.06
C ASP A 103 1.84 21.14 -14.52
N TRP A 104 3.03 21.70 -14.28
CA TRP A 104 3.43 23.01 -14.79
C TRP A 104 3.32 23.11 -16.32
N THR A 105 3.72 22.07 -17.04
CA THR A 105 3.67 22.07 -18.51
C THR A 105 2.22 21.96 -19.02
N ILE A 106 1.38 21.18 -18.35
CA ILE A 106 -0.05 21.07 -18.68
C ILE A 106 -0.74 22.41 -18.47
N GLU A 107 -0.51 23.04 -17.32
CA GLU A 107 -1.05 24.37 -17.00
C GLU A 107 -0.59 25.41 -18.02
N PHE A 108 0.69 25.40 -18.39
CA PHE A 108 1.22 26.29 -19.42
C PHE A 108 0.51 26.10 -20.77
N LEU A 109 0.37 24.86 -21.25
CA LEU A 109 -0.31 24.57 -22.52
C LEU A 109 -1.78 25.03 -22.51
N GLN A 110 -2.49 24.78 -21.41
CA GLN A 110 -3.89 25.17 -21.25
C GLN A 110 -4.06 26.68 -21.09
N ALA A 111 -3.13 27.35 -20.40
CA ALA A 111 -3.11 28.80 -20.26
C ALA A 111 -2.93 29.49 -21.61
N GLU A 112 -1.96 29.05 -22.42
CA GLU A 112 -1.74 29.56 -23.78
C GLU A 112 -2.98 29.37 -24.66
N HIS A 113 -3.67 28.23 -24.55
CA HIS A 113 -4.91 28.00 -25.26
C HIS A 113 -6.02 28.97 -24.84
N ALA A 114 -6.21 29.16 -23.53
CA ALA A 114 -7.21 30.06 -22.99
C ALA A 114 -6.94 31.52 -23.38
N ASP A 115 -5.69 31.96 -23.34
CA ASP A 115 -5.30 33.31 -23.73
C ASP A 115 -5.46 33.54 -25.24
N LEU A 116 -5.16 32.53 -26.08
CA LEU A 116 -5.43 32.59 -27.51
C LEU A 116 -6.93 32.79 -27.79
N MET A 117 -7.80 32.05 -27.09
CA MET A 117 -9.25 32.22 -27.23
C MET A 117 -9.73 33.60 -26.77
N ARG A 118 -9.15 34.13 -25.69
CA ARG A 118 -9.47 35.47 -25.19
C ARG A 118 -9.09 36.56 -26.19
N ILE A 119 -7.90 36.47 -26.81
CA ILE A 119 -7.44 37.43 -27.82
C ILE A 119 -8.37 37.44 -29.04
N ILE A 120 -8.87 36.28 -29.47
CA ILE A 120 -9.79 36.18 -30.62
C ILE A 120 -11.15 36.77 -30.28
N ASP A 121 -11.64 36.53 -29.06
CA ASP A 121 -12.90 37.08 -28.58
C ASP A 121 -12.86 38.62 -28.55
N GLU A 122 -11.75 39.19 -28.06
CA GLU A 122 -11.52 40.64 -28.03
C GLU A 122 -11.39 41.24 -29.45
N LYS A 123 -10.64 40.60 -30.36
CA LYS A 123 -10.39 41.13 -31.72
C LYS A 123 -11.57 41.04 -32.66
N MET A 124 -12.42 40.01 -32.52
CA MET A 124 -13.58 39.79 -33.39
C MET A 124 -14.91 40.15 -32.71
N ALA A 125 -14.85 41.02 -31.68
CA ALA A 125 -16.01 41.59 -31.02
C ALA A 125 -16.83 42.44 -32.00
N GLY A 126 -17.84 41.83 -32.63
CA GLY A 126 -18.76 42.51 -33.55
C GLY A 126 -18.82 41.92 -34.97
N GLU A 127 -17.97 40.94 -35.31
CA GLU A 127 -18.01 40.30 -36.63
C GLU A 127 -18.95 39.07 -36.68
N GLY A 128 -19.74 38.99 -37.76
CA GLY A 128 -20.62 37.87 -38.07
C GLY A 128 -19.83 36.63 -38.51
N GLY A 129 -19.23 35.92 -37.55
CA GLY A 129 -18.39 34.74 -37.82
C GLY A 129 -17.57 34.25 -36.63
N LYS A 130 -17.53 35.03 -35.54
CA LYS A 130 -16.75 34.74 -34.32
C LYS A 130 -16.91 33.32 -33.79
N ASN A 131 -18.14 32.87 -33.60
CA ASN A 131 -18.44 31.55 -33.02
C ASN A 131 -17.88 30.41 -33.88
N PHE A 132 -17.89 30.57 -35.21
CA PHE A 132 -17.36 29.56 -36.12
C PHE A 132 -15.84 29.46 -36.05
N VAL A 133 -15.15 30.61 -36.05
CA VAL A 133 -13.68 30.66 -35.96
C VAL A 133 -13.20 30.16 -34.58
N GLN A 134 -13.87 30.56 -33.51
CA GLN A 134 -13.57 30.09 -32.16
C GLN A 134 -13.75 28.58 -32.04
N TYR A 135 -14.84 28.04 -32.59
CA TYR A 135 -15.06 26.59 -32.62
C TYR A 135 -13.98 25.85 -33.41
N LEU A 136 -13.62 26.33 -34.60
CA LEU A 136 -12.57 25.71 -35.43
C LEU A 136 -11.23 25.69 -34.72
N LEU A 137 -10.83 26.79 -34.07
CA LEU A 137 -9.57 26.86 -33.36
C LEU A 137 -9.54 26.00 -32.10
N TRP A 138 -10.67 25.92 -31.39
CA TRP A 138 -10.81 25.02 -30.25
C TRP A 138 -10.62 23.55 -30.66
N VAL A 139 -11.32 23.12 -31.71
CA VAL A 139 -11.20 21.76 -32.25
C VAL A 139 -9.81 21.50 -32.83
N PHE A 140 -9.26 22.45 -33.60
CA PHE A 140 -7.95 22.30 -34.23
C PHE A 140 -6.83 22.15 -33.20
N TYR A 141 -6.86 22.94 -32.13
CA TYR A 141 -5.89 22.84 -31.04
C TYR A 141 -5.90 21.44 -30.39
N ALA A 142 -7.10 20.93 -30.05
CA ALA A 142 -7.25 19.62 -29.45
C ALA A 142 -6.74 18.51 -30.39
N ILE A 143 -7.14 18.52 -31.66
CA ILE A 143 -6.72 17.53 -32.65
C ILE A 143 -5.20 17.58 -32.87
N LEU A 144 -4.62 18.77 -32.99
CA LEU A 144 -3.20 18.95 -33.24
C LEU A 144 -2.36 18.37 -32.10
N LEU A 145 -2.67 18.72 -30.85
CA LEU A 145 -1.93 18.22 -29.68
C LEU A 145 -2.05 16.71 -29.49
N VAL A 146 -3.27 16.16 -29.66
CA VAL A 146 -3.51 14.73 -29.52
C VAL A 146 -2.81 13.94 -30.63
N THR A 147 -2.84 14.45 -31.86
CA THR A 147 -2.13 13.81 -32.99
C THR A 147 -0.62 13.85 -32.78
N CYS A 148 -0.07 14.99 -32.33
CA CYS A 148 1.35 15.10 -31.98
C CYS A 148 1.74 14.13 -30.85
N SER A 149 0.91 14.02 -29.81
CA SER A 149 1.09 13.06 -28.72
C SER A 149 1.12 11.61 -29.24
N ALA A 150 0.11 11.22 -30.02
CA ALA A 150 -0.01 9.87 -30.56
C ALA A 150 1.15 9.51 -31.48
N LEU A 151 1.55 10.43 -32.37
CA LEU A 151 2.70 10.24 -33.26
C LEU A 151 4.00 10.10 -32.47
N PHE A 152 4.21 10.94 -31.45
CA PHE A 152 5.40 10.86 -30.61
C PHE A 152 5.49 9.51 -29.88
N SER A 153 4.39 9.05 -29.28
CA SER A 153 4.36 7.74 -28.62
C SER A 153 4.57 6.58 -29.59
N PHE A 154 3.98 6.65 -30.79
CA PHE A 154 4.14 5.62 -31.80
C PHE A 154 5.57 5.51 -32.35
N TYR A 155 6.23 6.63 -32.62
CA TYR A 155 7.60 6.63 -33.18
C TYR A 155 8.69 6.33 -32.15
N VAL A 156 8.55 6.79 -30.91
CA VAL A 156 9.60 6.64 -29.89
C VAL A 156 9.58 5.27 -29.24
N ALA A 157 8.40 4.83 -28.77
CA ALA A 157 8.25 3.56 -28.08
C ALA A 157 6.78 3.11 -28.07
N PRO A 158 6.35 2.22 -29.00
CA PRO A 158 4.96 1.75 -29.03
C PRO A 158 4.55 1.00 -27.76
N GLN A 159 5.51 0.50 -26.98
CA GLN A 159 5.30 -0.13 -25.68
C GLN A 159 4.78 0.85 -24.60
N ALA A 160 4.91 2.16 -24.82
CA ALA A 160 4.41 3.18 -23.90
C ALA A 160 2.91 3.48 -24.06
N ILE A 161 2.22 2.86 -25.04
CA ILE A 161 0.80 3.08 -25.29
C ILE A 161 -0.04 2.52 -24.13
N GLY A 162 -1.01 3.30 -23.68
CA GLY A 162 -1.98 2.90 -22.65
C GLY A 162 -1.56 3.20 -21.21
N SER A 163 -2.34 2.67 -20.26
CA SER A 163 -2.21 2.97 -18.83
C SER A 163 -0.90 2.45 -18.23
N GLY A 164 -0.54 1.19 -18.46
CA GLY A 164 0.64 0.57 -17.86
C GLY A 164 0.41 -0.13 -16.53
N ILE A 165 -0.72 0.11 -15.86
CA ILE A 165 -1.12 -0.64 -14.66
C ILE A 165 -1.28 -2.16 -14.93
N PRO A 166 -2.02 -2.61 -15.96
CA PRO A 166 -2.22 -4.05 -16.17
C PRO A 166 -0.90 -4.76 -16.50
N GLU A 167 -0.02 -4.12 -17.27
CA GLU A 167 1.32 -4.61 -17.60
C GLU A 167 2.18 -4.67 -16.34
N MET A 168 2.16 -3.63 -15.49
CA MET A 168 2.87 -3.65 -14.22
C MET A 168 2.41 -4.79 -13.31
N LYS A 169 1.11 -5.04 -13.26
CA LYS A 169 0.53 -6.18 -12.52
C LYS A 169 1.02 -7.52 -13.05
N THR A 170 1.26 -7.65 -14.35
CA THR A 170 1.87 -8.87 -14.91
C THR A 170 3.36 -9.01 -14.58
N ILE A 171 4.10 -7.89 -14.58
CA ILE A 171 5.53 -7.88 -14.22
C ILE A 171 5.72 -8.28 -12.76
N LEU A 172 4.92 -7.74 -11.86
CA LEU A 172 4.97 -8.05 -10.42
C LEU A 172 4.54 -9.50 -10.11
N ARG A 173 3.81 -10.15 -11.01
CA ARG A 173 3.49 -11.58 -10.94
C ARG A 173 4.61 -12.49 -11.48
N GLY A 174 5.71 -11.90 -11.98
CA GLY A 174 6.87 -12.62 -12.49
C GLY A 174 6.90 -12.78 -14.02
N VAL A 175 5.97 -12.16 -14.77
CA VAL A 175 6.02 -12.17 -16.24
C VAL A 175 6.91 -11.03 -16.72
N ILE A 176 8.10 -11.35 -17.22
CA ILE A 176 9.06 -10.34 -17.66
C ILE A 176 8.68 -9.85 -19.07
N LEU A 177 8.20 -8.62 -19.18
CA LEU A 177 8.03 -7.93 -20.45
C LEU A 177 9.35 -7.25 -20.85
N LYS A 178 9.97 -7.74 -21.93
CA LYS A 178 11.18 -7.13 -22.49
C LYS A 178 10.90 -5.70 -22.94
N GLU A 179 11.85 -4.80 -22.69
CA GLU A 179 11.86 -3.40 -23.16
C GLU A 179 10.78 -2.47 -22.57
N TYR A 180 9.89 -2.97 -21.70
CA TYR A 180 8.82 -2.18 -21.09
C TYR A 180 9.36 -1.13 -20.10
N LEU A 181 10.34 -1.52 -19.28
CA LEU A 181 10.95 -0.68 -18.23
C LEU A 181 12.18 0.11 -18.70
N THR A 182 12.15 0.66 -19.92
CA THR A 182 13.30 1.35 -20.52
C THR A 182 13.22 2.88 -20.39
N PHE A 183 14.36 3.56 -20.42
CA PHE A 183 14.38 5.04 -20.39
C PHE A 183 13.67 5.67 -21.60
N ARG A 184 13.62 4.96 -22.74
CA ARG A 184 12.90 5.43 -23.93
C ARG A 184 11.39 5.44 -23.71
N THR A 185 10.83 4.41 -23.05
CA THR A 185 9.39 4.39 -22.71
C THR A 185 9.06 5.50 -21.72
N LEU A 186 9.94 5.81 -20.76
CA LEU A 186 9.77 6.93 -19.81
C LEU A 186 9.53 8.26 -20.52
N ILE A 187 10.45 8.66 -21.41
CA ILE A 187 10.35 9.93 -22.14
C ILE A 187 9.09 9.95 -23.01
N SER A 188 8.84 8.86 -23.74
CA SER A 188 7.66 8.71 -24.59
C SER A 188 6.37 8.93 -23.81
N LYS A 189 6.27 8.34 -22.62
CA LYS A 189 5.07 8.40 -21.77
C LYS A 189 4.86 9.77 -21.15
N ILE A 190 5.92 10.41 -20.65
CA ILE A 190 5.83 11.75 -20.05
C ILE A 190 5.37 12.76 -21.11
N VAL A 191 6.04 12.81 -22.26
CA VAL A 191 5.70 13.79 -23.32
C VAL A 191 4.32 13.50 -23.90
N GLY A 192 4.01 12.23 -24.20
CA GLY A 192 2.70 11.85 -24.73
C GLY A 192 1.57 12.23 -23.77
N LEU A 193 1.75 11.96 -22.47
CA LEU A 193 0.75 12.28 -21.45
C LEU A 193 0.59 13.79 -21.26
N THR A 194 1.67 14.54 -21.17
CA THR A 194 1.64 16.01 -21.04
C THR A 194 0.91 16.65 -22.21
N LEU A 195 1.20 16.25 -23.45
CA LEU A 195 0.52 16.78 -24.64
C LEU A 195 -0.95 16.38 -24.69
N SER A 196 -1.27 15.14 -24.28
CA SER A 196 -2.66 14.67 -24.24
C SER A 196 -3.49 15.40 -23.19
N LEU A 197 -2.94 15.69 -22.00
CA LEU A 197 -3.63 16.45 -20.95
C LEU A 197 -3.67 17.95 -21.25
N GLY A 198 -2.59 18.47 -21.86
CA GLY A 198 -2.54 19.85 -22.35
C GLY A 198 -3.63 20.15 -23.39
N SER A 199 -4.05 19.15 -24.17
CA SER A 199 -5.16 19.29 -25.14
C SER A 199 -6.54 19.52 -24.50
N GLY A 200 -6.70 19.32 -23.19
CA GLY A 200 -7.97 19.47 -22.48
C GLY A 200 -8.90 18.25 -22.56
N LEU A 201 -8.42 17.12 -23.05
CA LEU A 201 -9.18 15.86 -23.04
C LEU A 201 -9.43 15.36 -21.61
N PRO A 202 -10.58 14.72 -21.33
CA PRO A 202 -10.91 14.16 -20.02
C PRO A 202 -10.16 12.83 -19.80
N ILE A 203 -8.84 12.91 -19.68
CA ILE A 203 -7.93 11.79 -19.46
C ILE A 203 -7.27 11.96 -18.08
N GLY A 204 -6.98 10.86 -17.39
CA GLY A 204 -6.25 10.87 -16.13
C GLY A 204 -4.75 10.56 -16.30
N LYS A 205 -3.88 11.27 -15.57
CA LYS A 205 -2.44 10.93 -15.49
C LYS A 205 -2.12 9.71 -14.61
N GLU A 206 -3.06 9.31 -13.76
CA GLU A 206 -2.86 8.35 -12.67
C GLU A 206 -2.19 7.04 -13.12
N GLY A 207 -2.83 6.31 -14.04
CA GLY A 207 -2.31 5.02 -14.51
C GLY A 207 -0.94 5.11 -15.19
N PRO A 208 -0.79 6.00 -16.19
CA PRO A 208 0.51 6.24 -16.81
C PRO A 208 1.62 6.65 -15.85
N PHE A 209 1.28 7.43 -14.81
CA PHE A 209 2.26 7.90 -13.83
C PHE A 209 2.76 6.78 -12.90
N VAL A 210 1.92 5.78 -12.60
CA VAL A 210 2.37 4.55 -11.90
C VAL A 210 3.47 3.86 -12.70
N HIS A 211 3.26 3.70 -14.01
CA HIS A 211 4.25 3.08 -14.87
C HIS A 211 5.54 3.93 -14.96
N VAL A 212 5.44 5.24 -15.11
CA VAL A 212 6.59 6.17 -15.05
C VAL A 212 7.39 5.96 -13.76
N ALA A 213 6.72 5.87 -12.60
CA ALA A 213 7.37 5.65 -11.32
C ALA A 213 8.11 4.31 -11.24
N SER A 214 7.53 3.24 -11.77
CA SER A 214 8.18 1.93 -11.85
C SER A 214 9.40 1.93 -12.77
N ILE A 215 9.37 2.67 -13.88
CA ILE A 215 10.54 2.81 -14.77
C ILE A 215 11.66 3.56 -14.03
N VAL A 216 11.34 4.66 -13.35
CA VAL A 216 12.33 5.42 -12.55
C VAL A 216 12.92 4.54 -11.45
N ALA A 217 12.10 3.76 -10.74
CA ALA A 217 12.57 2.81 -9.73
C ALA A 217 13.51 1.76 -10.36
N ASN A 218 13.18 1.22 -11.53
CA ASN A 218 14.03 0.27 -12.25
C ASN A 218 15.39 0.90 -12.66
N LEU A 219 15.36 2.12 -13.20
CA LEU A 219 16.58 2.84 -13.60
C LEU A 219 17.47 3.15 -12.40
N LEU A 220 16.90 3.64 -11.30
CA LEU A 220 17.65 3.86 -10.05
C LEU A 220 18.23 2.54 -9.51
N SER A 221 17.49 1.43 -9.62
CA SER A 221 17.97 0.11 -9.19
C SER A 221 19.21 -0.32 -9.99
N HIS A 222 19.19 -0.09 -11.30
CA HIS A 222 20.34 -0.35 -12.16
C HIS A 222 21.54 0.57 -11.85
N LEU A 223 21.30 1.86 -11.58
CA LEU A 223 22.36 2.79 -11.19
C LEU A 223 23.02 2.34 -9.88
N VAL A 224 22.24 2.06 -8.84
CA VAL A 224 22.75 1.62 -7.54
C VAL A 224 23.53 0.30 -7.65
N ASN A 225 23.01 -0.68 -8.42
CA ASN A 225 23.69 -1.95 -8.64
C ASN A 225 24.98 -1.80 -9.45
N SER A 226 25.03 -0.85 -10.38
CA SER A 226 26.27 -0.55 -11.12
C SER A 226 27.39 -0.04 -10.20
N PHE A 227 27.06 0.61 -9.08
CA PHE A 227 28.03 1.06 -8.09
C PHE A 227 28.38 0.01 -7.02
N HIS A 228 27.49 -0.97 -6.76
CA HIS A 228 27.62 -1.90 -5.63
C HIS A 228 27.44 -3.39 -6.03
N GLY A 229 28.28 -3.91 -6.93
CA GLY A 229 28.50 -5.36 -7.11
C GLY A 229 27.30 -6.22 -7.59
N PRO A 230 27.55 -7.45 -8.05
CA PRO A 230 26.65 -8.19 -8.95
C PRO A 230 25.49 -8.97 -8.30
N TYR A 231 25.01 -8.61 -7.11
CA TYR A 231 23.90 -9.33 -6.46
C TYR A 231 22.55 -8.63 -6.66
N ALA A 232 22.08 -8.63 -7.92
CA ALA A 232 20.71 -8.26 -8.25
C ALA A 232 19.76 -9.42 -7.91
N ASN A 233 19.25 -9.42 -6.67
CA ASN A 233 18.17 -10.34 -6.31
C ASN A 233 16.87 -9.90 -7.01
N GLU A 234 16.28 -10.78 -7.80
CA GLU A 234 15.00 -10.54 -8.49
C GLU A 234 13.87 -10.17 -7.52
N SER A 235 13.86 -10.80 -6.33
CA SER A 235 12.96 -10.43 -5.22
C SER A 235 13.09 -8.97 -4.80
N ARG A 236 14.30 -8.43 -4.71
CA ARG A 236 14.52 -7.02 -4.30
C ARG A 236 14.08 -6.07 -5.40
N SER A 237 14.34 -6.41 -6.67
CA SER A 237 13.85 -5.62 -7.80
C SER A 237 12.33 -5.53 -7.81
N SER A 238 11.63 -6.63 -7.53
CA SER A 238 10.17 -6.64 -7.42
C SER A 238 9.66 -5.80 -6.23
N GLU A 239 10.32 -5.84 -5.07
CA GLU A 239 10.00 -4.98 -3.92
C GLU A 239 10.20 -3.48 -4.26
N MET A 240 11.26 -3.15 -4.99
CA MET A 240 11.53 -1.77 -5.45
C MET A 240 10.52 -1.30 -6.50
N LEU A 241 10.06 -2.18 -7.40
CA LEU A 241 8.98 -1.88 -8.34
C LEU A 241 7.64 -1.67 -7.63
N ALA A 242 7.33 -2.47 -6.61
CA ALA A 242 6.15 -2.28 -5.77
C ALA A 242 6.19 -0.93 -5.02
N ALA A 243 7.35 -0.56 -4.48
CA ALA A 243 7.56 0.76 -3.88
C ALA A 243 7.37 1.88 -4.92
N GLY A 244 7.90 1.71 -6.14
CA GLY A 244 7.68 2.64 -7.26
C GLY A 244 6.20 2.84 -7.59
N CYS A 245 5.42 1.75 -7.64
CA CYS A 245 3.98 1.84 -7.86
C CYS A 245 3.29 2.66 -6.75
N ALA A 246 3.66 2.41 -5.48
CA ALA A 246 3.10 3.14 -4.34
C ALA A 246 3.42 4.64 -4.41
N VAL A 247 4.68 4.99 -4.71
CA VAL A 247 5.14 6.38 -4.84
C VAL A 247 4.43 7.08 -5.99
N GLY A 248 4.30 6.43 -7.15
CA GLY A 248 3.62 7.02 -8.31
C GLY A 248 2.19 7.43 -7.99
N VAL A 249 1.42 6.53 -7.36
CA VAL A 249 0.02 6.79 -6.96
C VAL A 249 -0.06 7.82 -5.85
N ALA A 250 0.83 7.74 -4.86
CA ALA A 250 0.90 8.74 -3.79
C ALA A 250 1.16 10.15 -4.33
N CYS A 251 2.04 10.29 -5.34
CA CYS A 251 2.31 11.56 -6.01
C CYS A 251 1.11 12.08 -6.80
N THR A 252 0.39 11.23 -7.54
CA THR A 252 -0.75 11.69 -8.34
C THR A 252 -1.95 12.10 -7.51
N PHE A 253 -2.23 11.38 -6.42
CA PHE A 253 -3.39 11.65 -5.56
C PHE A 253 -3.06 12.50 -4.34
N SER A 254 -1.79 12.83 -4.10
CA SER A 254 -1.33 13.45 -2.85
C SER A 254 -1.78 12.68 -1.60
N ALA A 255 -1.96 11.37 -1.74
CA ALA A 255 -2.54 10.48 -0.73
C ALA A 255 -1.58 9.30 -0.46
N PRO A 256 -0.63 9.45 0.47
CA PRO A 256 0.40 8.43 0.70
C PRO A 256 -0.18 7.09 1.16
N VAL A 257 -1.20 7.12 2.03
CA VAL A 257 -1.87 5.90 2.51
C VAL A 257 -2.62 5.20 1.38
N GLY A 258 -3.32 5.97 0.53
CA GLY A 258 -4.02 5.43 -0.64
C GLY A 258 -3.07 4.78 -1.65
N GLY A 259 -1.92 5.42 -1.91
CA GLY A 259 -0.90 4.88 -2.80
C GLY A 259 -0.31 3.56 -2.32
N VAL A 260 -0.04 3.42 -1.03
CA VAL A 260 0.46 2.16 -0.44
C VAL A 260 -0.60 1.07 -0.52
N LEU A 261 -1.86 1.36 -0.15
CA LEU A 261 -2.96 0.39 -0.23
C LEU A 261 -3.19 -0.09 -1.67
N PHE A 262 -3.21 0.84 -2.62
CA PHE A 262 -3.32 0.51 -4.04
C PHE A 262 -2.15 -0.37 -4.50
N SER A 263 -0.93 -0.02 -4.10
CA SER A 263 0.24 -0.83 -4.46
C SER A 263 0.13 -2.25 -3.91
N ILE A 264 -0.30 -2.43 -2.66
CA ILE A 264 -0.52 -3.77 -2.07
C ILE A 264 -1.56 -4.57 -2.88
N GLU A 265 -2.68 -3.95 -3.26
CA GLU A 265 -3.73 -4.58 -4.07
C GLU A 265 -3.23 -5.00 -5.46
N VAL A 266 -2.38 -4.18 -6.08
CA VAL A 266 -1.84 -4.44 -7.42
C VAL A 266 -0.70 -5.46 -7.39
N THR A 267 0.16 -5.41 -6.38
CA THR A 267 1.41 -6.19 -6.31
C THR A 267 1.24 -7.61 -5.79
N SER A 268 0.19 -7.95 -5.03
CA SER A 268 0.25 -9.17 -4.21
C SER A 268 -1.03 -9.99 -4.07
N VAL A 269 -0.82 -11.31 -3.96
CA VAL A 269 -1.69 -12.26 -3.22
C VAL A 269 -1.16 -12.44 -1.79
N TYR A 270 0.18 -12.31 -1.61
CA TYR A 270 0.88 -12.32 -0.33
C TYR A 270 1.90 -11.17 -0.31
N PHE A 271 1.83 -10.28 0.69
CA PHE A 271 2.70 -9.12 0.83
C PHE A 271 3.61 -9.29 2.05
N ALA A 272 4.92 -9.06 1.90
CA ALA A 272 5.85 -9.10 3.01
C ALA A 272 5.79 -7.77 3.79
N VAL A 273 5.42 -7.83 5.06
CA VAL A 273 5.51 -6.67 5.97
C VAL A 273 6.95 -6.59 6.48
N ARG A 274 7.77 -5.75 5.85
CA ARG A 274 9.16 -5.46 6.23
C ARG A 274 9.33 -4.01 6.61
#